data_AF-A0AAE3U8E2-F1
#
_entry.id   AF-A0AAE3U8E2-F1
#
_cell.length_a   1.000
_cell.length_b   1.000
_cell.length_c   1.000
_cell.angle_alpha   90.00
_cell.angle_beta   90.00
_cell.angle_gamma   90.00
#
_symmetry.space_group_name_H-M   'P 1'
#
loop_
_entity.id
_entity.type
_entity.pdbx_description
1 polymer ?
#
loop_
_entity_poly.entity_id
_entity_poly.type
_entity_poly.pdbx_seq_one_letter_code
_entity_poly.pdbx_strand_id
1 'polypeptide(L)'
;MIVNSTDYENAKVYFYIKDYKGKRIFADTLKGLSLYTYSAQTNEENPGLTKEKLLNGFYDFFNKEQFSKPPIEKDVEYAEDDELADHQTWETIQNNPNQVAFTYTILEESIVSIVYIKAARKVVKF
;
A
#
# COMPACT_ATOMS: atom_id res chain seq x y z
N MET A 1 -29.57 16.19 -16.48
CA MET A 1 -29.11 16.53 -15.12
C MET A 1 -27.74 15.89 -14.98
N ILE A 2 -26.69 16.72 -14.99
CA ILE A 2 -25.29 16.29 -14.99
C ILE A 2 -24.99 15.75 -13.59
N VAL A 3 -24.41 14.56 -13.51
CA VAL A 3 -24.12 13.86 -12.26
C VAL A 3 -23.07 14.65 -11.49
N ASN A 4 -23.40 15.12 -10.29
CA ASN A 4 -22.50 15.85 -9.39
C ASN A 4 -21.27 15.00 -9.07
N SER A 5 -20.09 15.47 -9.47
CA SER A 5 -18.78 14.84 -9.22
C SER A 5 -18.18 15.19 -7.86
N THR A 6 -18.97 15.38 -6.80
CA THR A 6 -18.49 16.07 -5.57
C THR A 6 -18.76 15.31 -4.28
N ASP A 7 -17.93 14.30 -3.98
CA ASP A 7 -17.57 13.94 -2.59
C ASP A 7 -16.46 12.88 -2.50
N TYR A 8 -16.29 12.06 -3.54
CA TYR A 8 -15.35 10.93 -3.51
C TYR A 8 -13.88 11.34 -3.61
N GLU A 9 -13.56 12.45 -4.27
CA GLU A 9 -12.19 12.97 -4.37
C GLU A 9 -11.62 13.41 -3.01
N ASN A 10 -12.49 13.88 -2.12
CA ASN A 10 -12.16 14.28 -0.75
C ASN A 10 -12.35 13.14 0.26
N ALA A 11 -12.86 11.99 -0.17
CA ALA A 11 -13.05 10.84 0.72
C ALA A 11 -11.71 10.39 1.30
N LYS A 12 -11.70 10.00 2.57
CA LYS A 12 -10.54 9.41 3.23
C LYS A 12 -10.74 7.90 3.32
N VAL A 13 -9.75 7.16 2.86
CA VAL A 13 -9.68 5.71 3.04
C VAL A 13 -8.79 5.43 4.23
N TYR A 14 -9.37 4.73 5.21
CA TYR A 14 -8.67 4.27 6.39
C TYR A 14 -8.35 2.80 6.20
N PHE A 15 -7.08 2.44 6.27
CA PHE A 15 -6.66 1.05 6.21
C PHE A 15 -5.87 0.70 7.46
N TYR A 16 -6.05 -0.53 7.92
CA TYR A 16 -5.35 -1.03 9.10
C TYR A 16 -5.09 -2.52 8.97
N ILE A 17 -3.97 -2.97 9.56
CA ILE A 17 -3.62 -4.38 9.64
C ILE A 17 -3.81 -4.82 11.08
N LYS A 18 -4.48 -5.97 11.26
CA LYS A 18 -4.65 -6.64 12.55
C LYS A 18 -3.80 -7.90 12.58
N ASP A 19 -3.27 -8.23 13.76
CA ASP A 19 -2.70 -9.55 14.01
C ASP A 19 -3.80 -10.62 14.12
N TYR A 20 -3.39 -11.88 14.24
CA TYR A 20 -4.30 -13.03 14.40
C TYR A 20 -5.18 -12.98 15.66
N LYS A 21 -4.89 -12.10 16.63
CA LYS A 21 -5.69 -11.86 17.83
C LYS A 21 -6.64 -10.65 17.67
N GLY A 22 -6.67 -10.04 16.49
CA GLY A 22 -7.47 -8.85 16.19
C GLY A 22 -6.86 -7.54 16.68
N LYS A 23 -5.63 -7.54 17.22
CA LYS A 23 -4.95 -6.30 17.66
C LYS A 23 -4.46 -5.53 16.44
N ARG A 24 -4.78 -4.24 16.36
CA ARG A 24 -4.27 -3.34 15.32
C ARG A 24 -2.74 -3.15 15.47
N ILE A 25 -1.99 -3.46 14.42
CA ILE A 25 -0.53 -3.37 14.36
C ILE A 25 -0.04 -2.33 13.33
N PHE A 26 -0.92 -1.88 12.45
CA PHE A 26 -0.67 -0.80 11.52
C PHE A 26 -1.97 -0.07 11.21
N ALA A 27 -1.88 1.23 10.98
CA ALA A 27 -2.98 2.05 10.50
C ALA A 27 -2.40 3.20 9.69
N ASP A 28 -3.03 3.51 8.57
CA ASP A 28 -2.64 4.63 7.72
C ASP A 28 -3.89 5.13 6.97
N THR A 29 -3.82 6.35 6.47
CA THR A 29 -4.95 7.09 5.90
C THR A 29 -4.52 7.74 4.59
N LEU A 30 -5.27 7.46 3.53
CA LEU A 30 -5.00 7.98 2.19
C LEU A 30 -6.23 8.66 1.62
N LYS A 31 -6.03 9.60 0.68
CA LYS A 31 -7.13 10.22 -0.06
C LYS A 31 -7.69 9.22 -1.05
N GLY A 32 -9.01 9.19 -1.24
CA GLY A 32 -9.68 8.25 -2.15
C GLY A 32 -9.13 8.34 -3.58
N LEU A 33 -8.81 9.55 -4.04
CA LEU A 33 -8.18 9.78 -5.35
C LEU A 33 -6.86 9.01 -5.54
N SER A 34 -6.13 8.75 -4.45
CA SER A 34 -4.86 8.03 -4.49
C SER A 34 -4.99 6.54 -4.85
N LEU A 35 -6.21 5.96 -4.80
CA LEU A 35 -6.49 4.57 -5.20
C LEU A 35 -6.95 4.43 -6.67
N TYR A 36 -7.05 5.53 -7.42
CA TYR A 36 -7.63 5.52 -8.77
C TYR A 36 -6.70 4.92 -9.85
N THR A 37 -5.46 4.62 -9.52
CA THR A 37 -4.35 4.60 -10.48
C THR A 37 -4.03 3.26 -11.13
N TYR A 38 -5.01 2.37 -11.32
CA TYR A 38 -4.74 1.13 -12.05
C TYR A 38 -5.72 0.74 -13.16
N SER A 39 -6.99 1.16 -13.13
CA SER A 39 -7.99 0.65 -14.10
C SER A 39 -8.68 1.69 -14.97
N ALA A 40 -8.43 2.99 -14.76
CA ALA A 40 -9.23 4.04 -15.38
C ALA A 40 -8.63 4.72 -16.61
N GLN A 41 -7.40 4.39 -17.01
CA GLN A 41 -6.70 5.12 -18.07
C GLN A 41 -6.83 4.53 -19.48
N THR A 42 -7.44 3.36 -19.66
CA THR A 42 -7.43 2.71 -20.99
C THR A 42 -8.66 2.94 -21.85
N ASN A 43 -9.71 3.64 -21.43
CA ASN A 43 -10.77 4.02 -22.36
C ASN A 43 -11.45 5.36 -21.98
N GLU A 44 -11.39 6.25 -22.98
CA GLU A 44 -12.18 7.44 -23.31
C GLU A 44 -13.33 7.85 -22.36
N GLU A 45 -13.41 9.17 -22.12
CA GLU A 45 -14.40 9.91 -21.31
C GLU A 45 -14.39 9.57 -19.81
N ASN A 46 -13.53 10.24 -19.04
CA ASN A 46 -13.37 10.03 -17.59
C ASN A 46 -14.63 10.48 -16.80
N PRO A 47 -15.59 9.59 -16.47
CA PRO A 47 -16.68 9.96 -15.58
C PRO A 47 -16.08 9.98 -14.17
N GLY A 48 -16.32 11.05 -13.40
CA GLY A 48 -15.68 11.30 -12.11
C GLY A 48 -15.63 10.11 -11.14
N LEU A 49 -14.80 10.22 -10.10
CA LEU A 49 -14.55 9.15 -9.12
C LEU A 49 -15.87 8.57 -8.57
N THR A 50 -16.13 7.28 -8.84
CA THR A 50 -17.32 6.59 -8.31
C THR A 50 -16.94 5.67 -7.15
N LYS A 51 -17.92 5.35 -6.30
CA LYS A 51 -17.77 4.38 -5.22
C LYS A 51 -17.28 3.01 -5.72
N GLU A 52 -17.78 2.56 -6.87
CA GLU A 52 -17.42 1.26 -7.45
C GLU A 52 -15.96 1.24 -7.91
N LYS A 53 -15.50 2.31 -8.58
CA LYS A 53 -14.09 2.43 -8.97
C LYS A 53 -13.14 2.49 -7.77
N LEU A 54 -13.54 3.18 -6.69
CA LEU A 54 -12.81 3.18 -5.42
C LEU A 54 -12.73 1.79 -4.78
N LEU A 55 -13.82 1.02 -4.81
CA LEU A 55 -13.85 -0.34 -4.27
C LEU A 55 -12.97 -1.27 -5.10
N ASN A 56 -13.01 -1.17 -6.42
CA ASN A 56 -12.15 -1.96 -7.31
C ASN A 56 -10.66 -1.64 -7.10
N GLY A 57 -10.30 -0.35 -7.02
CA GLY A 57 -8.94 0.07 -6.66
C GLY A 57 -8.50 -0.46 -5.29
N PHE A 58 -9.41 -0.58 -4.33
CA PHE A 58 -9.12 -1.20 -3.03
C PHE A 58 -8.95 -2.73 -3.11
N TYR A 59 -9.69 -3.42 -3.98
CA TYR A 59 -9.48 -4.86 -4.20
C TYR A 59 -8.16 -5.14 -4.90
N ASP A 60 -7.80 -4.31 -5.88
CA ASP A 60 -6.50 -4.38 -6.55
C ASP A 60 -5.36 -4.04 -5.58
N PHE A 61 -5.56 -3.05 -4.70
CA PHE A 61 -4.66 -2.73 -3.59
C PHE A 61 -4.39 -3.97 -2.73
N PHE A 62 -5.41 -4.75 -2.38
CA PHE A 62 -5.27 -5.97 -1.55
C PHE A 62 -5.15 -7.27 -2.38
N ASN A 63 -4.42 -7.25 -3.51
CA ASN A 63 -4.15 -8.48 -4.25
C ASN A 63 -3.08 -9.33 -3.54
N LYS A 64 -3.46 -10.55 -3.15
CA LYS A 64 -2.57 -11.54 -2.52
C LYS A 64 -1.32 -11.89 -3.36
N GLU A 65 -1.37 -11.66 -4.67
CA GLU A 65 -0.25 -11.87 -5.59
C GLU A 65 0.85 -10.82 -5.42
N GLN A 66 0.55 -9.68 -4.81
CA GLN A 66 1.53 -8.62 -4.48
C GLN A 66 2.27 -8.86 -3.16
N PHE A 67 2.07 -10.03 -2.53
CA PHE A 67 2.82 -10.42 -1.34
C PHE A 67 4.16 -11.06 -1.75
N SER A 68 5.26 -10.36 -1.53
CA SER A 68 6.61 -10.88 -1.81
C SER A 68 7.20 -11.63 -0.62
N LYS A 69 7.99 -12.67 -0.92
CA LYS A 69 8.89 -13.35 0.01
C LYS A 69 10.18 -13.74 -0.72
N PRO A 70 11.38 -13.30 -0.27
CA PRO A 70 11.62 -12.38 0.85
C PRO A 70 11.12 -10.95 0.55
N PRO A 71 10.93 -10.10 1.57
CA PRO A 71 10.45 -8.72 1.39
C PRO A 71 11.33 -7.84 0.52
N ILE A 72 12.65 -8.04 0.61
CA ILE A 72 13.69 -7.30 -0.11
C ILE A 72 14.58 -8.35 -0.77
N GLU A 73 14.81 -8.20 -2.09
CA GLU A 73 15.70 -9.08 -2.84
C GLU A 73 17.17 -8.86 -2.43
N LYS A 74 18.04 -9.85 -2.64
CA LYS A 74 19.42 -9.84 -2.12
C LYS A 74 20.35 -8.85 -2.80
N ASP A 75 19.98 -8.42 -3.99
CA ASP A 75 20.71 -7.53 -4.88
C ASP A 75 20.17 -6.09 -4.88
N VAL A 76 19.07 -5.83 -4.15
CA VAL A 76 18.59 -4.46 -3.92
C VAL A 76 19.52 -3.78 -2.93
N GLU A 77 20.00 -2.59 -3.27
CA GLU A 77 20.81 -1.74 -2.38
C GLU A 77 19.92 -0.89 -1.47
N TYR A 78 20.44 -0.53 -0.30
CA TYR A 78 19.77 0.40 0.61
C TYR A 78 19.81 1.82 0.06
N ALA A 79 18.65 2.49 0.04
CA ALA A 79 18.54 3.92 -0.24
C ALA A 79 18.17 4.65 1.06
N GLU A 80 18.97 5.66 1.43
CA GLU A 80 18.64 6.54 2.56
C GLU A 80 17.43 7.42 2.22
N ASP A 81 16.36 7.28 3.00
CA ASP A 81 15.15 8.09 2.94
C ASP A 81 14.56 8.14 4.37
N ASP A 82 14.20 9.35 4.82
CA ASP A 82 13.67 9.62 6.16
C ASP A 82 12.31 8.92 6.43
N GLU A 83 11.59 8.52 5.38
CA GLU A 83 10.32 7.78 5.49
C GLU A 83 10.51 6.26 5.49
N LEU A 84 11.72 5.76 5.21
CA LEU A 84 12.03 4.34 5.11
C LEU A 84 12.73 3.80 6.38
N ALA A 85 12.91 2.48 6.42
CA ALA A 85 13.63 1.80 7.48
C ALA A 85 15.06 2.34 7.63
N ASP A 86 15.57 2.41 8.86
CA ASP A 86 17.01 2.58 9.06
C ASP A 86 17.79 1.38 8.46
N HIS A 87 19.05 1.61 8.10
CA HIS A 87 19.91 0.61 7.46
C HIS A 87 19.95 -0.73 8.22
N GLN A 88 20.02 -0.68 9.55
CA GLN A 88 20.05 -1.88 10.40
C GLN A 88 18.74 -2.68 10.31
N THR A 89 17.60 -1.99 10.30
CA THR A 89 16.27 -2.58 10.13
C THR A 89 16.14 -3.15 8.72
N TRP A 90 16.59 -2.43 7.69
CA TRP A 90 16.60 -2.89 6.31
C TRP A 90 17.42 -4.19 6.14
N GLU A 91 18.65 -4.24 6.68
CA GLU A 91 19.48 -5.45 6.66
C GLU A 91 18.81 -6.62 7.38
N THR A 92 18.13 -6.34 8.49
CA THR A 92 17.37 -7.36 9.24
C THR A 92 16.21 -7.93 8.41
N ILE A 93 15.54 -7.09 7.62
CA ILE A 93 14.46 -7.50 6.74
C ILE A 93 15.01 -8.34 5.58
N GLN A 94 16.03 -7.85 4.88
CA GLN A 94 16.66 -8.52 3.73
C GLN A 94 17.29 -9.87 4.10
N ASN A 95 17.77 -10.03 5.34
CA ASN A 95 18.38 -11.27 5.83
C ASN A 95 17.40 -12.26 6.46
N ASN A 96 16.10 -11.96 6.50
CA ASN A 96 15.10 -12.85 7.11
C ASN A 96 14.08 -13.39 6.09
N PRO A 97 14.29 -14.60 5.55
CA PRO A 97 13.44 -15.16 4.49
C PRO A 97 12.03 -15.51 4.94
N ASN A 98 11.76 -15.52 6.26
CA ASN A 98 10.44 -15.82 6.80
C ASN A 98 9.54 -14.59 6.94
N GLN A 99 10.05 -13.40 6.60
CA GLN A 99 9.25 -12.19 6.56
C GLN A 99 8.43 -12.13 5.28
N VAL A 100 7.32 -11.40 5.34
CA VAL A 100 6.40 -11.20 4.22
C VAL A 100 6.19 -9.71 4.11
N ALA A 101 6.49 -9.15 2.94
CA ALA A 101 6.09 -7.80 2.63
C ALA A 101 4.76 -7.80 1.88
N PHE A 102 4.13 -6.64 1.98
CA PHE A 102 3.01 -6.26 1.16
C PHE A 102 3.40 -4.97 0.47
N THR A 103 3.38 -5.00 -0.85
CA THR A 103 3.71 -3.86 -1.69
C THR A 103 2.45 -3.41 -2.40
N TYR A 104 2.18 -2.11 -2.36
CA TYR A 104 1.03 -1.52 -3.02
C TYR A 104 1.44 -0.22 -3.69
N THR A 105 0.83 0.07 -4.83
CA THR A 105 1.08 1.31 -5.56
C THR A 105 0.01 2.33 -5.19
N ILE A 106 0.48 3.52 -4.82
CA ILE A 106 -0.33 4.72 -4.65
C ILE A 106 0.02 5.64 -5.83
N LEU A 107 -0.98 6.27 -6.45
CA LEU A 107 -0.75 7.07 -7.67
C LEU A 107 -0.10 6.22 -8.80
N GLU A 108 0.40 6.85 -9.87
CA GLU A 108 0.98 6.12 -11.02
C GLU A 108 2.36 5.51 -10.73
N GLU A 109 3.08 5.99 -9.71
CA GLU A 109 4.50 5.67 -9.55
C GLU A 109 4.97 5.45 -8.10
N SER A 110 4.15 5.75 -7.08
CA SER A 110 4.60 5.60 -5.68
C SER A 110 4.32 4.20 -5.17
N ILE A 111 5.30 3.32 -5.33
CA ILE A 111 5.29 2.00 -4.71
C ILE A 111 5.63 2.15 -3.23
N VAL A 112 4.74 1.70 -2.37
CA VAL A 112 4.98 1.62 -0.93
C VAL A 112 5.05 0.16 -0.53
N SER A 113 6.18 -0.24 0.04
CA SER A 113 6.36 -1.57 0.61
C SER A 113 6.31 -1.52 2.12
N ILE A 114 5.56 -2.42 2.73
CA ILE A 114 5.51 -2.58 4.18
C ILE A 114 5.81 -4.01 4.60
N VAL A 115 6.54 -4.16 5.70
CA VAL A 115 6.84 -5.46 6.30
C VAL A 115 6.49 -5.46 7.79
N TYR A 116 5.88 -6.55 8.24
CA TYR A 116 5.66 -6.78 9.67
C TYR A 116 6.83 -7.55 10.29
N ILE A 117 7.60 -6.87 11.15
CA ILE A 117 8.71 -7.49 11.88
C ILE A 117 8.17 -8.12 13.16
N LYS A 118 7.96 -9.45 13.12
CA LYS A 118 7.35 -10.23 14.23
C LYS A 118 8.09 -10.05 15.56
N ALA A 119 9.42 -10.01 15.56
CA ALA A 119 10.24 -9.88 16.77
C ALA A 119 10.01 -8.54 17.47
N ALA A 120 9.94 -7.46 16.70
CA ALA A 120 9.73 -6.11 17.21
C ALA A 120 8.23 -5.73 17.33
N ARG A 121 7.32 -6.57 16.83
CA ARG A 121 5.86 -6.32 16.77
C ARG A 121 5.51 -4.96 16.16
N LYS A 122 6.27 -4.56 15.12
CA LYS A 122 6.10 -3.29 14.40
C LYS A 122 5.95 -3.54 12.90
N VAL A 123 5.25 -2.64 12.22
CA VAL A 123 5.27 -2.53 10.76
C VAL A 123 6.28 -1.45 10.36
N VAL A 124 7.03 -1.71 9.29
CA VAL A 124 8.08 -0.84 8.78
C VAL A 124 7.85 -0.60 7.29
N LYS A 125 7.95 0.67 6.85
CA LYS A 125 7.99 1.06 5.44
C LYS A 125 9.45 0.94 4.94
N PHE A 126 9.67 0.42 3.74
CA PHE A 126 11.00 0.25 3.15
C PHE A 126 10.94 0.33 1.63
#